data_AF-A0A7Y7LTT9-F1
#
_entry.id   AF-A0A7Y7LTT9-F1
#
_cell.length_a   1.000
_cell.length_b   1.000
_cell.length_c   1.000
_cell.angle_alpha   90.00
_cell.angle_beta   90.00
_cell.angle_gamma   90.00
#
_symmetry.space_group_name_H-M   'P 1'
#
loop_
_entity.id
_entity.type
_entity.pdbx_description
1 polymer ?
#
loop_
_entity_poly.entity_id
_entity_poly.type
_entity_poly.pdbx_seq_one_letter_code
_entity_poly.pdbx_strand_id
1 'polypeptide(L)'
;MAFSTPLIGTSGALLTAYNIDWSVGRIGSNTREDVMLVQALFKIFYYELLGFNHDLDPPPGQTEVIVVDGYYGPVTQKHITHFQTQAIALGQKVLPDGIFDPFREPGASSTLSKTRYALDLLNNGCANCCKEQGIDNYTNLPNRQDMPQQLRSALKKVKKTANKYTYVAPQTVPSTGGA
;
A
#
# COMPACT_ATOMS: atom_id res chain seq x y z
N MET A 1 -4.20 9.39 -4.09
CA MET A 1 -3.68 9.85 -2.80
C MET A 1 -4.13 8.87 -1.75
N ALA A 2 -3.21 8.48 -0.88
CA ALA A 2 -3.43 7.48 0.14
C ALA A 2 -4.60 7.84 1.05
N PHE A 3 -5.25 6.82 1.61
CA PHE A 3 -6.42 7.00 2.47
C PHE A 3 -6.60 5.80 3.40
N SER A 4 -7.47 5.99 4.39
CA SER A 4 -7.91 4.94 5.29
C SER A 4 -9.24 4.33 4.83
N THR A 5 -9.38 3.02 4.97
CA THR A 5 -10.60 2.25 4.72
C THR A 5 -11.01 1.53 6.00
N PRO A 6 -12.15 1.89 6.62
CA PRO A 6 -12.67 1.16 7.76
C PRO A 6 -13.19 -0.20 7.30
N LEU A 7 -12.95 -1.22 8.11
CA LEU A 7 -13.50 -2.56 7.91
C LEU A 7 -13.90 -3.16 9.26
N ILE A 8 -14.86 -4.08 9.24
CA ILE A 8 -15.21 -4.87 10.42
C ILE A 8 -14.39 -6.16 10.37
N GLY A 9 -13.52 -6.35 11.36
CA GLY A 9 -12.75 -7.58 11.50
C GLY A 9 -13.65 -8.76 11.86
N THR A 10 -13.11 -9.98 11.77
CA THR A 10 -13.84 -11.21 12.09
C THR A 10 -14.32 -11.27 13.55
N SER A 11 -13.67 -10.56 14.46
CA SER A 11 -14.08 -10.41 15.86
C SER A 11 -15.18 -9.36 16.09
N GLY A 12 -15.69 -8.73 15.03
CA GLY A 12 -16.62 -7.59 15.11
C GLY A 12 -15.95 -6.25 15.44
N ALA A 13 -14.63 -6.22 15.64
CA ALA A 13 -13.89 -4.99 15.92
C ALA A 13 -13.83 -4.09 14.68
N LEU A 14 -13.99 -2.78 14.88
CA LEU A 14 -13.73 -1.79 13.84
C LEU A 14 -12.21 -1.66 13.65
N LEU A 15 -11.74 -2.00 12.45
CA LEU A 15 -10.34 -1.93 12.05
C LEU A 15 -10.14 -0.89 10.94
N THR A 16 -8.88 -0.53 10.70
CA THR A 16 -8.50 0.34 9.58
C THR A 16 -7.49 -0.38 8.69
N ALA A 17 -7.76 -0.39 7.38
CA ALA A 17 -6.79 -0.72 6.34
C ALA A 17 -6.35 0.55 5.62
N TYR A 18 -5.11 0.62 5.14
CA TYR A 18 -4.65 1.74 4.33
C TYR A 18 -4.56 1.36 2.86
N ASN A 19 -5.02 2.25 1.99
CA ASN A 19 -5.09 2.01 0.56
C ASN A 19 -4.62 3.25 -0.22
N ILE A 20 -4.41 3.08 -1.51
CA ILE A 20 -3.94 4.10 -2.45
C ILE A 20 -5.04 4.43 -3.46
N ASP A 21 -4.98 5.59 -4.13
CA ASP A 21 -5.93 5.84 -5.22
C ASP A 21 -5.46 5.29 -6.55
N TRP A 22 -4.14 5.35 -6.79
CA TRP A 22 -3.52 5.00 -8.05
C TRP A 22 -2.36 4.07 -7.79
N SER A 23 -2.06 3.23 -8.78
CA SER A 23 -1.00 2.23 -8.66
C SER A 23 0.36 2.86 -8.37
N VAL A 24 1.14 2.18 -7.55
CA VAL A 24 2.55 2.49 -7.26
C VAL A 24 3.41 1.38 -7.86
N GLY A 25 4.40 1.72 -8.67
CA GLY A 25 5.22 0.74 -9.38
C GLY A 25 5.72 1.24 -10.73
N ARG A 26 6.34 0.35 -11.50
CA ARG A 26 7.06 0.69 -12.75
C ARG A 26 6.22 1.46 -13.77
N ILE A 27 4.93 1.18 -13.84
CA ILE A 27 3.96 1.84 -14.75
C ILE A 27 2.82 2.53 -13.98
N GLY A 28 2.99 2.69 -12.66
CA GLY A 28 2.01 3.33 -11.81
C GLY A 28 2.01 4.86 -11.98
N SER A 29 0.92 5.51 -11.56
CA SER A 29 0.88 6.97 -11.49
C SER A 29 1.87 7.51 -10.46
N ASN A 30 2.26 6.68 -9.47
CA ASN A 30 3.26 7.01 -8.46
C ASN A 30 2.97 8.37 -7.78
N THR A 31 1.70 8.63 -7.45
CA THR A 31 1.36 9.88 -6.76
C THR A 31 2.03 9.89 -5.40
N ARG A 32 2.49 11.07 -4.97
CA ARG A 32 3.45 11.19 -3.87
C ARG A 32 2.96 10.52 -2.59
N GLU A 33 1.71 10.74 -2.20
CA GLU A 33 1.13 10.14 -1.00
C GLU A 33 0.88 8.64 -1.13
N ASP A 34 0.54 8.16 -2.33
CA ASP A 34 0.38 6.72 -2.58
C ASP A 34 1.74 6.01 -2.40
N VAL A 35 2.83 6.62 -2.92
CA VAL A 35 4.20 6.10 -2.73
C VAL A 35 4.63 6.17 -1.26
N MET A 36 4.36 7.29 -0.57
CA MET A 36 4.66 7.42 0.86
C MET A 36 3.98 6.33 1.68
N LEU A 37 2.72 5.98 1.38
CA LEU A 37 2.05 4.90 2.10
C LEU A 37 2.77 3.56 1.88
N VAL A 38 3.12 3.22 0.64
CA VAL A 38 3.85 1.98 0.35
C VAL A 38 5.20 1.93 1.08
N GLN A 39 5.97 3.03 1.07
CA GLN A 39 7.23 3.14 1.80
C GLN A 39 7.04 3.01 3.32
N ALA A 40 6.02 3.66 3.88
CA ALA A 40 5.72 3.59 5.32
C ALA A 40 5.34 2.16 5.74
N LEU A 41 4.54 1.46 4.92
CA LEU A 41 4.21 0.06 5.17
C LEU A 41 5.44 -0.84 5.12
N PHE A 42 6.37 -0.63 4.18
CA PHE A 42 7.64 -1.37 4.17
C PHE A 42 8.53 -1.03 5.35
N LYS A 43 8.59 0.25 5.76
CA LYS A 43 9.30 0.67 6.97
C LYS A 43 8.79 -0.10 8.19
N ILE A 44 7.46 -0.14 8.38
CA ILE A 44 6.84 -0.91 9.46
C ILE A 44 7.18 -2.40 9.32
N PHE A 45 6.88 -2.99 8.16
CA PHE A 45 6.93 -4.43 7.96
C PHE A 45 8.34 -5.02 8.05
N TYR A 46 9.32 -4.40 7.38
CA TYR A 46 10.67 -4.97 7.27
C TYR A 46 11.67 -4.46 8.30
N TYR A 47 11.42 -3.30 8.91
CA TYR A 47 12.43 -2.66 9.76
C TYR A 47 11.96 -2.48 11.20
N GLU A 48 10.69 -2.15 11.42
CA GLU A 48 10.15 -2.00 12.78
C GLU A 48 9.64 -3.33 13.35
N LEU A 49 9.23 -4.24 12.46
CA LEU A 49 8.77 -5.59 12.78
C LEU A 49 9.81 -6.66 12.43
N LEU A 50 11.07 -6.28 12.19
CA LEU A 50 12.11 -7.24 11.85
C LEU A 50 12.25 -8.31 12.93
N GLY A 51 12.22 -9.59 12.54
CA GLY A 51 12.20 -10.74 13.46
C GLY A 51 10.81 -11.11 14.00
N PHE A 52 9.79 -10.30 13.72
CA PHE A 52 8.39 -10.54 14.09
C PHE A 52 7.46 -10.62 12.86
N ASN A 53 8.00 -10.42 11.67
CA ASN A 53 7.29 -10.42 10.39
C ASN A 53 7.38 -11.78 9.66
N HIS A 54 7.43 -12.87 10.44
CA HIS A 54 7.50 -14.26 9.97
C HIS A 54 8.74 -14.56 9.10
N ASP A 55 9.91 -14.13 9.58
CA ASP A 55 11.21 -14.35 8.92
C ASP A 55 11.30 -13.78 7.50
N LEU A 56 10.53 -12.72 7.21
CA LEU A 56 10.60 -12.02 5.93
C LEU A 56 11.62 -10.88 6.01
N ASP A 57 12.74 -11.04 5.33
CA ASP A 57 13.79 -10.03 5.31
C ASP A 57 13.52 -8.88 4.32
N PRO A 58 14.05 -7.67 4.57
CA PRO A 58 14.13 -6.62 3.56
C PRO A 58 14.92 -7.09 2.31
N PRO A 59 14.83 -6.36 1.18
CA PRO A 59 15.57 -6.71 -0.03
C PRO A 59 17.08 -6.92 0.22
N PRO A 60 17.70 -7.95 -0.37
CA PRO A 60 19.12 -8.22 -0.19
C PRO A 60 20.01 -7.01 -0.53
N GLY A 61 21.00 -6.76 0.33
CA GLY A 61 21.93 -5.64 0.19
C GLY A 61 21.35 -4.28 0.59
N GLN A 62 20.10 -4.22 1.08
CA GLN A 62 19.53 -3.02 1.66
C GLN A 62 19.92 -2.93 3.14
N THR A 63 20.88 -2.06 3.45
CA THR A 63 21.39 -1.87 4.82
C THR A 63 20.70 -0.74 5.58
N GLU A 64 20.06 0.18 4.85
CA GLU A 64 19.37 1.33 5.42
C GLU A 64 17.86 1.16 5.40
N VAL A 65 17.21 1.68 6.44
CA VAL A 65 15.75 1.76 6.54
C VAL A 65 15.21 2.57 5.36
N ILE A 66 14.17 2.04 4.70
CA ILE A 66 13.51 2.75 3.60
C ILE A 66 12.99 4.12 4.07
N VAL A 67 13.36 5.17 3.33
CA VAL A 67 12.90 6.54 3.59
C VAL A 67 11.49 6.72 3.06
N VAL A 68 10.64 7.41 3.82
CA VAL A 68 9.27 7.76 3.43
C VAL A 68 9.28 9.15 2.81
N ASP A 69 9.66 9.26 1.54
CA ASP A 69 9.82 10.55 0.83
C ASP A 69 8.78 10.79 -0.28
N GLY A 70 8.05 9.73 -0.65
CA GLY A 70 7.06 9.74 -1.73
C GLY A 70 7.65 9.65 -3.13
N TYR A 71 8.94 9.37 -3.27
CA TYR A 71 9.58 9.17 -4.57
C TYR A 71 9.67 7.69 -4.93
N TYR A 72 9.08 7.35 -6.07
CA TYR A 72 9.26 6.02 -6.63
C TYR A 72 10.65 5.94 -7.29
N GLY A 73 11.61 5.38 -6.57
CA GLY A 73 12.97 5.12 -7.05
C GLY A 73 13.37 3.64 -6.96
N PRO A 74 14.64 3.32 -7.26
CA PRO A 74 15.14 1.96 -7.24
C PRO A 74 14.94 1.23 -5.90
N VAL A 75 15.04 1.94 -4.78
CA VAL A 75 14.82 1.37 -3.44
C VAL A 75 13.37 0.92 -3.28
N THR A 76 12.39 1.79 -3.54
CA THR A 76 10.96 1.45 -3.49
C THR A 76 10.63 0.30 -4.44
N GLN A 77 11.19 0.30 -5.66
CA GLN A 77 11.01 -0.78 -6.63
C GLN A 77 11.53 -2.13 -6.12
N LYS A 78 12.73 -2.16 -5.53
CA LYS A 78 13.31 -3.37 -4.94
C LYS A 78 12.42 -3.94 -3.83
N HIS A 79 11.87 -3.09 -2.96
CA HIS A 79 10.97 -3.54 -1.89
C HIS A 79 9.68 -4.16 -2.44
N ILE A 80 9.05 -3.52 -3.43
CA ILE A 80 7.84 -4.06 -4.07
C ILE A 80 8.10 -5.43 -4.70
N THR A 81 9.13 -5.52 -5.53
CA THR A 81 9.47 -6.76 -6.25
C THR A 81 9.89 -7.88 -5.29
N HIS A 82 10.68 -7.55 -4.27
CA HIS A 82 11.10 -8.51 -3.25
C HIS A 82 9.92 -9.03 -2.43
N PHE A 83 9.03 -8.15 -1.96
CA PHE A 83 7.84 -8.55 -1.22
C PHE A 83 6.92 -9.45 -2.04
N GLN A 84 6.68 -9.12 -3.31
CA GLN A 84 5.90 -9.99 -4.20
C GLN A 84 6.55 -11.37 -4.34
N THR A 85 7.88 -11.42 -4.46
CA THR A 85 8.65 -12.67 -4.55
C THR A 85 8.51 -13.51 -3.28
N GLN A 86 8.70 -12.89 -2.11
CA GLN A 86 8.53 -13.54 -0.81
C GLN A 86 7.09 -14.02 -0.59
N ALA A 87 6.08 -13.21 -0.93
CA ALA A 87 4.68 -13.60 -0.82
C ALA A 87 4.38 -14.83 -1.69
N ILE A 88 4.89 -14.88 -2.92
CA ILE A 88 4.74 -16.05 -3.80
C ILE A 88 5.46 -17.27 -3.21
N ALA A 89 6.66 -17.11 -2.65
CA ALA A 89 7.39 -18.19 -2.00
C ALA A 89 6.64 -18.76 -0.78
N LEU A 90 5.86 -17.92 -0.08
CA LEU A 90 4.94 -18.33 0.99
C LEU A 90 3.60 -18.89 0.48
N GLY A 91 3.48 -19.17 -0.82
CA GLY A 91 2.28 -19.75 -1.43
C GLY A 91 1.13 -18.75 -1.66
N GLN A 92 1.36 -17.45 -1.49
CA GLN A 92 0.35 -16.45 -1.82
C GLN A 92 0.18 -16.33 -3.33
N LYS A 93 -1.08 -16.29 -3.79
CA LYS A 93 -1.40 -16.08 -5.20
C LYS A 93 -1.29 -14.59 -5.55
N VAL A 94 -0.09 -14.10 -5.81
CA VAL A 94 0.23 -12.70 -6.16
C VAL A 94 0.77 -12.60 -7.59
N LEU A 95 0.53 -11.48 -8.27
CA LEU A 95 1.12 -11.19 -9.58
C LEU A 95 2.49 -10.50 -9.38
N PRO A 96 3.62 -11.06 -9.87
CA PRO A 96 4.95 -10.47 -9.70
C PRO A 96 5.26 -9.41 -10.78
N ASP A 97 4.47 -8.35 -10.83
CA ASP A 97 4.55 -7.29 -11.84
C ASP A 97 5.34 -6.04 -11.40
N GLY A 98 5.81 -6.00 -10.14
CA GLY A 98 6.47 -4.83 -9.57
C GLY A 98 5.52 -3.65 -9.34
N ILE A 99 4.22 -3.92 -9.20
CA ILE A 99 3.16 -2.93 -9.02
C ILE A 99 2.32 -3.26 -7.80
N PHE A 100 2.08 -2.26 -6.97
CA PHE A 100 1.04 -2.27 -5.96
C PHE A 100 -0.17 -1.53 -6.51
N ASP A 101 -1.23 -2.28 -6.77
CA ASP A 101 -2.53 -1.75 -7.14
C ASP A 101 -3.38 -1.43 -5.91
N PRO A 102 -4.26 -0.41 -5.99
CA PRO A 102 -5.28 -0.24 -4.98
C PRO A 102 -6.17 -1.49 -4.92
N PHE A 103 -6.43 -2.02 -3.74
CA PHE A 103 -7.39 -3.11 -3.61
C PHE A 103 -8.82 -2.56 -3.67
N ARG A 104 -9.75 -3.32 -4.26
CA ARG A 104 -11.16 -2.93 -4.35
C ARG A 104 -11.86 -3.02 -2.99
N GLU A 105 -11.59 -4.11 -2.27
CA GLU A 105 -12.07 -4.40 -0.93
C GLU A 105 -10.98 -5.19 -0.18
N PRO A 106 -10.84 -5.03 1.15
CA PRO A 106 -9.93 -5.84 1.94
C PRO A 106 -10.18 -7.33 1.73
N GLY A 107 -9.12 -8.11 1.50
CA GLY A 107 -9.24 -9.55 1.24
C GLY A 107 -9.65 -9.94 -0.18
N ALA A 108 -10.06 -8.99 -1.03
CA ALA A 108 -10.49 -9.30 -2.39
C ALA A 108 -9.31 -9.69 -3.29
N SER A 109 -9.63 -10.41 -4.37
CA SER A 109 -8.69 -10.65 -5.47
C SER A 109 -8.94 -9.70 -6.63
N SER A 110 -7.89 -9.41 -7.39
CA SER A 110 -7.97 -8.66 -8.64
C SER A 110 -8.95 -9.32 -9.61
N THR A 111 -9.85 -8.52 -10.17
CA THR A 111 -10.82 -8.99 -11.15
C THR A 111 -10.18 -9.39 -12.48
N LEU A 112 -8.98 -8.87 -12.78
CA LEU A 112 -8.24 -9.11 -14.02
C LEU A 112 -7.32 -10.33 -13.90
N SER A 113 -6.35 -10.29 -12.98
CA SER A 113 -5.34 -11.34 -12.82
C SER A 113 -5.81 -12.51 -11.95
N LYS A 114 -6.93 -12.38 -11.22
CA LYS A 114 -7.43 -13.37 -10.26
C LYS A 114 -6.41 -13.72 -9.16
N THR A 115 -5.55 -12.76 -8.82
CA THR A 115 -4.53 -12.82 -7.76
C THR A 115 -4.91 -11.88 -6.61
N ARG A 116 -4.41 -12.12 -5.40
CA ARG A 116 -4.52 -11.19 -4.27
C ARG A 116 -3.76 -9.89 -4.57
N TYR A 117 -4.25 -8.78 -4.05
CA TYR A 117 -3.54 -7.51 -4.10
C TYR A 117 -2.36 -7.54 -3.12
N ALA A 118 -1.13 -7.32 -3.62
CA ALA A 118 0.06 -7.32 -2.78
C ALA A 118 0.00 -6.24 -1.68
N LEU A 119 -0.59 -5.07 -1.97
CA LEU A 119 -0.80 -4.02 -0.98
C LEU A 119 -1.74 -4.46 0.16
N ASP A 120 -2.81 -5.20 -0.13
CA ASP A 120 -3.71 -5.75 0.90
C ASP A 120 -2.95 -6.74 1.80
N LEU A 121 -2.14 -7.61 1.20
CA LEU A 121 -1.30 -8.55 1.96
C LEU A 121 -0.30 -7.84 2.86
N LEU A 122 0.36 -6.78 2.37
CA LEU A 122 1.30 -6.00 3.19
C LEU A 122 0.59 -5.31 4.37
N ASN A 123 -0.58 -4.71 4.14
CA ASN A 123 -1.40 -4.14 5.23
C ASN A 123 -1.75 -5.20 6.28
N ASN A 124 -2.20 -6.38 5.85
CA ASN A 124 -2.52 -7.48 6.76
C ASN A 124 -1.30 -7.94 7.56
N GLY A 125 -0.13 -8.04 6.92
CA GLY A 125 1.13 -8.34 7.60
C GLY A 125 1.46 -7.33 8.69
N CYS A 126 1.46 -6.04 8.37
CA CYS A 126 1.68 -4.99 9.36
C CYS A 126 0.66 -5.03 10.51
N ALA A 127 -0.64 -5.16 10.20
CA ALA A 127 -1.70 -5.16 11.19
C ALA A 127 -1.59 -6.34 12.16
N ASN A 128 -1.38 -7.56 11.64
CA ASN A 128 -1.31 -8.78 12.44
C ASN A 128 -0.05 -8.80 13.30
N CYS A 129 1.12 -8.54 12.71
CA CYS A 129 2.38 -8.56 13.45
C CYS A 129 2.42 -7.44 14.51
N CYS A 130 1.92 -6.24 14.22
CA CYS A 130 1.80 -5.19 15.24
C CYS A 130 0.90 -5.62 16.41
N LYS A 131 -0.26 -6.23 16.11
CA LYS A 131 -1.18 -6.74 17.13
C LYS A 131 -0.55 -7.84 17.98
N GLU A 132 0.15 -8.79 17.36
CA GLU A 132 0.84 -9.90 18.05
C GLU A 132 1.94 -9.39 18.99
N GLN A 133 2.67 -8.35 18.58
CA GLN A 133 3.72 -7.73 19.39
C GLN A 133 3.18 -6.69 20.40
N GLY A 134 1.88 -6.40 20.39
CA GLY A 134 1.30 -5.37 21.26
C GLY A 134 1.79 -3.94 20.96
N ILE A 135 2.22 -3.68 19.72
CA ILE A 135 2.67 -2.35 19.28
C ILE A 135 1.63 -1.70 18.36
N ASP A 136 1.63 -0.37 18.30
CA ASP A 136 0.64 0.40 17.54
C ASP A 136 1.24 1.17 16.35
N ASN A 137 2.29 0.63 15.75
CA ASN A 137 2.99 1.29 14.65
C ASN A 137 2.13 1.40 13.38
N TYR A 138 1.24 0.41 13.17
CA TYR A 138 0.33 0.36 12.03
C TYR A 138 -0.92 1.20 12.26
N THR A 139 -1.72 0.98 13.31
CA THR A 139 -3.02 1.67 13.42
C THR A 139 -2.88 3.15 13.77
N ASN A 140 -1.78 3.54 14.42
CA ASN A 140 -1.46 4.93 14.71
C ASN A 140 -0.79 5.68 13.55
N LEU A 141 -0.63 5.08 12.36
CA LEU A 141 0.10 5.67 11.24
C LEU A 141 -0.30 7.14 10.89
N PRO A 142 -1.59 7.53 10.93
CA PRO A 142 -2.00 8.93 10.69
C PRO A 142 -1.48 9.96 11.72
N ASN A 143 -1.02 9.52 12.89
CA ASN A 143 -0.58 10.38 13.98
C ASN A 143 0.92 10.27 14.29
N ARG A 144 1.63 9.34 13.65
CA ARG A 144 3.07 9.09 13.85
C ARG A 144 3.95 10.26 13.41
N GLN A 145 4.58 10.95 14.35
CA GLN A 145 5.37 12.16 14.06
C GLN A 145 6.63 11.90 13.22
N ASP A 146 7.12 10.65 13.22
CA ASP A 146 8.23 10.22 12.37
C ASP A 146 7.83 9.99 10.91
N MET A 147 6.54 10.12 10.58
CA MET A 147 6.01 10.05 9.21
C MET A 147 5.78 11.46 8.63
N PRO A 148 5.97 11.65 7.31
CA PRO A 148 5.72 12.93 6.66
C PRO A 148 4.31 13.46 6.95
N GLN A 149 4.21 14.77 7.23
CA GLN A 149 2.93 15.43 7.48
C GLN A 149 1.93 15.23 6.34
N GLN A 150 2.42 15.19 5.09
CA GLN A 150 1.62 14.97 3.90
C GLN A 150 0.93 13.60 3.92
N LEU A 151 1.68 12.52 4.21
CA LEU A 151 1.11 11.18 4.38
C LEU A 151 0.09 11.15 5.51
N ARG A 152 0.47 11.64 6.71
CA ARG A 152 -0.42 11.69 7.87
C ARG A 152 -1.74 12.37 7.57
N SER A 153 -1.70 13.50 6.87
CA SER A 153 -2.88 14.26 6.48
C SER A 153 -3.74 13.49 5.48
N ALA A 154 -3.12 12.81 4.51
CA ALA A 154 -3.82 11.99 3.53
C ALA A 154 -4.58 10.82 4.19
N LEU A 155 -3.96 10.14 5.16
CA LEU A 155 -4.57 8.99 5.85
C LEU A 155 -5.76 9.37 6.75
N LYS A 156 -5.94 10.65 7.10
CA LYS A 156 -7.17 11.11 7.77
C LYS A 156 -8.38 11.11 6.84
N LYS A 157 -8.18 11.04 5.53
CA LYS A 157 -9.25 10.87 4.56
C LYS A 157 -9.75 9.43 4.61
N VAL A 158 -11.05 9.27 4.84
CA VAL A 158 -11.70 7.95 4.86
C VAL A 158 -12.41 7.70 3.53
N LYS A 159 -12.11 6.57 2.88
CA LYS A 159 -12.77 6.15 1.64
C LYS A 159 -12.99 4.64 1.61
N LYS A 160 -14.03 4.23 0.86
CA LYS A 160 -14.30 2.82 0.55
C LYS A 160 -13.72 2.37 -0.79
N THR A 161 -13.54 3.31 -1.73
CA THR A 161 -13.13 2.99 -3.10
C THR A 161 -12.03 3.94 -3.57
N ALA A 162 -11.00 3.37 -4.21
CA ALA A 162 -9.93 4.12 -4.85
C ALA A 162 -10.42 4.88 -6.09
N ASN A 163 -9.87 6.07 -6.33
CA ASN A 163 -10.25 6.89 -7.48
C ASN A 163 -9.97 6.19 -8.82
N LYS A 164 -8.95 5.31 -8.91
CA LYS A 164 -8.70 4.48 -10.10
C LYS A 164 -9.94 3.71 -10.58
N TYR A 165 -10.88 3.40 -9.70
CA TYR A 165 -12.08 2.63 -10.02
C TYR A 165 -13.35 3.45 -10.20
N THR A 166 -13.33 4.74 -9.86
CA THR A 166 -14.49 5.63 -9.97
C THR A 166 -14.25 6.79 -10.92
N TYR A 167 -13.01 7.01 -11.35
CA TYR A 167 -12.66 8.07 -12.27
C TYR A 167 -13.31 7.85 -13.65
N VAL A 168 -14.10 8.84 -14.06
CA VAL A 168 -14.61 8.98 -15.43
C VAL A 168 -13.89 10.16 -16.05
N ALA A 169 -13.19 9.94 -17.17
CA ALA A 169 -12.51 11.03 -17.86
C ALA A 169 -13.54 12.07 -18.35
N PRO A 170 -13.28 13.39 -18.20
CA PRO A 170 -14.14 14.40 -18.79
C PRO A 170 -14.28 14.16 -20.29
N GLN A 171 -15.51 14.11 -20.82
CA GLN A 171 -15.71 14.04 -22.26
C GLN A 171 -15.15 15.32 -22.89
N THR A 172 -14.18 15.19 -23.79
CA THR A 172 -13.70 16.31 -24.59
C THR A 172 -14.84 16.77 -25.50
N VAL A 173 -15.39 17.95 -25.23
CA VAL A 173 -16.33 18.62 -26.15
C VAL A 173 -15.59 18.84 -27.48
N PRO A 174 -16.15 18.43 -28.64
CA PRO A 174 -15.54 18.75 -29.92
C PRO A 174 -15.47 20.28 -30.06
N SER A 175 -14.27 20.80 -30.30
CA SER A 175 -14.12 22.14 -30.86
C SER A 175 -14.79 22.12 -32.23
N THR A 176 -16.00 22.66 -32.31
CA THR A 176 -16.57 23.07 -33.60
C THR A 176 -15.69 24.21 -34.11
N GLY A 177 -14.70 23.86 -34.94
CA GLY A 177 -14.00 24.80 -35.78
C GLY A 177 -15.02 25.53 -36.64
N GLY A 178 -15.17 26.83 -36.38
CA GLY A 178 -15.91 27.72 -37.25
C GLY A 178 -15.23 27.77 -38.61
N ALA A 179 -16.03 27.55 -39.65
CA ALA A 179 -15.69 27.78 -41.05
C ALA A 179 -15.59 29.27 -41.36
#